data_AF-A3JZX8-F1
#
_entry.id   AF-A3JZX8-F1
#
_cell.length_a   1.000
_cell.length_b   1.000
_cell.length_c   1.000
_cell.angle_alpha   90.00
_cell.angle_beta   90.00
_cell.angle_gamma   90.00
#
_symmetry.space_group_name_H-M   'P 1'
#
loop_
_entity.id
_entity.type
_entity.pdbx_description
1 polymer ?
#
loop_
_entity_poly.entity_id
_entity_poly.type
_entity_poly.pdbx_seq_one_letter_code
_entity_poly.pdbx_strand_id
1 'polypeptide(L)'
;MVLAGLFVFKIFKRLDQDWYRCRALAESVKTSTWRFSMRAHPFEDTSSIEVPKTNFRNLLKDILQTNRHIAANLETSVTEQVTGSMIEIRKLPLNQRMDYYVRNRIDNQQAWYSKKSTASKAALSFWVVATIVLYIIAAIALNAEQLGLPSATLAFDPLIVIVTSALGWLQMKRHGELMASYNLTAHEIGILLGDLEAVKTEDEFSDLINEAELAFSREHTQWVARRDAN
;
A
#
# COMPACT_ATOMS: atom_id res chain seq x y z
N MET A 1 24.48 -15.18 -17.91
CA MET A 1 23.34 -16.00 -18.42
C MET A 1 22.24 -16.23 -17.39
N VAL A 2 22.53 -16.56 -16.12
CA VAL A 2 21.50 -16.80 -15.08
C VAL A 2 20.63 -15.56 -14.80
N LEU A 3 21.23 -14.37 -14.67
CA LEU A 3 20.50 -13.11 -14.48
C LEU A 3 19.56 -12.79 -15.64
N ALA A 4 20.01 -13.00 -16.88
CA ALA A 4 19.19 -12.84 -18.07
C ALA A 4 18.05 -13.88 -18.11
N GLY A 5 18.31 -15.13 -17.73
CA GLY A 5 17.29 -16.17 -17.60
C GLY A 5 16.23 -15.87 -16.54
N LEU A 6 16.62 -15.36 -15.37
CA LEU A 6 15.69 -14.91 -14.33
C LEU A 6 14.86 -13.70 -14.77
N PHE A 7 15.48 -12.76 -15.49
CA PHE A 7 14.78 -11.60 -16.04
C PHE A 7 13.74 -12.00 -17.08
N VAL A 8 14.11 -12.89 -18.00
CA VAL A 8 13.21 -13.49 -19.00
C VAL A 8 12.09 -14.25 -18.30
N PHE A 9 12.40 -15.12 -17.33
CA PHE A 9 11.39 -15.86 -16.57
C PHE A 9 10.40 -14.93 -15.86
N LYS A 10 10.89 -13.85 -15.25
CA LYS A 10 10.06 -12.84 -14.59
C LYS A 10 9.10 -12.16 -15.58
N ILE A 11 9.58 -11.80 -16.78
CA ILE A 11 8.76 -11.20 -17.84
C ILE A 11 7.68 -12.18 -18.32
N PHE A 12 8.06 -13.43 -18.56
CA PHE A 12 7.13 -14.44 -19.09
C PHE A 12 6.05 -14.84 -18.09
N LYS A 13 6.39 -14.97 -16.80
CA LYS A 13 5.43 -15.39 -15.76
C LYS A 13 4.54 -14.27 -15.23
N ARG A 14 4.80 -12.99 -15.58
CA ARG A 14 4.02 -11.82 -15.12
C ARG A 14 3.73 -11.81 -13.61
N LEU A 15 4.60 -12.41 -12.80
CA LEU A 15 4.41 -12.60 -11.35
C LEU A 15 4.13 -11.30 -10.60
N ASP A 16 4.76 -10.23 -11.08
CA ASP A 16 4.51 -8.88 -10.60
C ASP A 16 3.01 -8.58 -10.74
N GLN A 17 2.43 -8.62 -11.95
CA GLN A 17 1.02 -8.30 -12.22
C GLN A 17 0.05 -9.11 -11.36
N ASP A 18 0.29 -10.41 -11.20
CA ASP A 18 -0.56 -11.27 -10.37
C ASP A 18 -0.50 -10.85 -8.90
N TRP A 19 0.69 -10.55 -8.37
CA TRP A 19 0.83 -10.02 -7.01
C TRP A 19 0.05 -8.72 -6.80
N TYR A 20 0.06 -7.79 -7.77
CA TYR A 20 -0.73 -6.54 -7.66
C TYR A 20 -2.22 -6.81 -7.66
N ARG A 21 -2.69 -7.67 -8.54
CA ARG A 21 -4.11 -8.00 -8.63
C ARG A 21 -4.59 -8.72 -7.38
N CYS A 22 -3.79 -9.63 -6.82
CA CYS A 22 -4.05 -10.26 -5.52
C CYS A 22 -4.12 -9.22 -4.40
N ARG A 23 -3.20 -8.25 -4.38
CA ARG A 23 -3.18 -7.16 -3.39
C ARG A 23 -4.43 -6.28 -3.54
N ALA A 24 -4.75 -5.84 -4.75
CA ALA A 24 -5.93 -5.00 -5.01
C ALA A 24 -7.23 -5.74 -4.65
N LEU A 25 -7.32 -7.02 -4.97
CA LEU A 25 -8.40 -7.92 -4.54
C LEU A 25 -8.54 -7.94 -3.01
N ALA A 26 -7.44 -8.19 -2.29
CA ALA A 26 -7.45 -8.24 -0.83
C ALA A 26 -7.86 -6.90 -0.20
N GLU A 27 -7.37 -5.77 -0.72
CA GLU A 27 -7.76 -4.44 -0.23
C GLU A 27 -9.24 -4.14 -0.52
N SER A 28 -9.77 -4.56 -1.68
CA SER A 28 -11.19 -4.39 -2.03
C SER A 28 -12.11 -5.17 -1.08
N VAL A 29 -11.73 -6.42 -0.76
CA VAL A 29 -12.43 -7.25 0.23
C VAL A 29 -12.37 -6.61 1.61
N LYS A 30 -11.20 -6.10 2.01
CA LYS A 30 -10.98 -5.43 3.30
C LYS A 30 -11.85 -4.18 3.44
N THR A 31 -11.85 -3.28 2.47
CA THR A 31 -12.71 -2.09 2.45
C THR A 31 -14.18 -2.46 2.52
N SER A 32 -14.61 -3.45 1.73
CA SER A 32 -16.01 -3.89 1.73
C SER A 32 -16.42 -4.49 3.08
N THR A 33 -15.52 -5.21 3.73
CA THR A 33 -15.74 -5.80 5.07
C THR A 33 -15.95 -4.72 6.13
N TRP A 34 -15.15 -3.65 6.09
CA TRP A 34 -15.33 -2.50 6.96
C TRP A 34 -16.64 -1.76 6.70
N ARG A 35 -16.98 -1.48 5.43
CA ARG A 35 -18.26 -0.85 5.07
C ARG A 35 -19.46 -1.67 5.55
N PHE A 36 -19.43 -2.98 5.34
CA PHE A 36 -20.47 -3.89 5.84
C PHE A 36 -20.57 -3.85 7.36
N SER A 37 -19.44 -3.96 8.07
CA SER A 37 -19.44 -3.99 9.53
C SER A 37 -19.90 -2.66 10.15
N MET A 38 -19.68 -1.55 9.45
CA MET A 38 -20.05 -0.21 9.90
C MET A 38 -21.44 0.25 9.46
N ARG A 39 -22.19 -0.56 8.70
CA ARG A 39 -23.49 -0.18 8.09
C ARG A 39 -23.38 0.97 7.08
N ALA A 40 -22.20 1.17 6.51
CA ALA A 40 -21.97 2.21 5.51
C ALA A 40 -22.44 1.75 4.13
N HIS A 41 -22.80 2.70 3.27
CA HIS A 41 -23.19 2.44 1.88
C HIS A 41 -22.15 1.54 1.18
N PRO A 42 -22.57 0.51 0.42
CA PRO A 42 -23.94 0.14 0.04
C PRO A 42 -24.59 -0.93 0.97
N PHE A 43 -24.17 -0.99 2.24
CA PHE A 43 -24.58 -2.02 3.20
C PHE A 43 -25.31 -1.43 4.39
N GLU A 44 -26.20 -0.48 4.17
CA GLU A 44 -27.08 0.11 5.18
C GLU A 44 -27.96 -0.96 5.83
N ASP A 45 -28.50 -0.65 7.00
CA ASP A 45 -29.53 -1.51 7.59
C ASP A 45 -30.81 -1.44 6.77
N THR A 46 -31.44 -2.60 6.63
CA THR A 46 -32.75 -2.74 6.00
C THR A 46 -33.68 -3.50 6.93
N SER A 47 -34.88 -3.83 6.46
CA SER A 47 -35.85 -4.63 7.24
C SER A 47 -35.31 -6.01 7.66
N SER A 48 -34.29 -6.55 6.98
CA SER A 48 -33.64 -7.80 7.34
C SER A 48 -32.14 -7.76 7.05
N ILE A 49 -31.33 -8.27 7.99
CA ILE A 49 -29.87 -8.40 7.83
C ILE A 49 -29.47 -9.32 6.66
N GLU A 50 -30.37 -10.18 6.18
CA GLU A 50 -30.08 -11.06 5.05
C GLU A 50 -29.90 -10.28 3.73
N VAL A 51 -30.49 -9.07 3.62
CA VAL A 51 -30.31 -8.21 2.43
C VAL A 51 -28.87 -7.70 2.32
N PRO A 52 -28.29 -6.97 3.30
CA PRO A 52 -26.90 -6.53 3.22
C PRO A 52 -25.91 -7.71 3.21
N LYS A 53 -26.21 -8.84 3.87
CA LYS A 53 -25.39 -10.07 3.75
C LYS A 53 -25.36 -10.57 2.30
N THR A 54 -26.50 -10.59 1.63
CA THR A 54 -26.59 -11.01 0.23
C THR A 54 -25.86 -10.05 -0.68
N ASN A 55 -26.03 -8.73 -0.49
CA ASN A 55 -25.30 -7.72 -1.25
C ASN A 55 -23.79 -7.87 -1.09
N PHE A 56 -23.30 -8.08 0.13
CA PHE A 56 -21.88 -8.29 0.41
C PHE A 56 -21.36 -9.56 -0.27
N ARG A 57 -22.10 -10.67 -0.18
CA ARG A 57 -21.73 -11.92 -0.85
C ARG A 57 -21.70 -11.79 -2.37
N ASN A 58 -22.64 -11.06 -2.95
CA ASN A 58 -22.67 -10.80 -4.39
C ASN A 58 -21.48 -9.92 -4.81
N LEU A 59 -21.17 -8.86 -4.05
CA LEU A 59 -19.98 -8.05 -4.31
C LEU A 59 -18.69 -8.91 -4.26
N LEU A 60 -18.54 -9.78 -3.26
CA LEU A 60 -17.38 -10.66 -3.17
C LEU A 60 -17.29 -11.62 -4.37
N LYS A 61 -18.44 -12.17 -4.81
CA LYS A 61 -18.50 -13.01 -6.02
C LYS A 61 -18.07 -12.23 -7.26
N ASP A 62 -18.58 -11.01 -7.44
CA ASP A 62 -18.25 -10.17 -8.60
C ASP A 62 -16.77 -9.85 -8.64
N ILE A 63 -16.20 -9.43 -7.50
CA ILE A 63 -14.77 -9.15 -7.37
C ILE A 63 -13.94 -10.41 -7.72
N LEU A 64 -14.33 -11.59 -7.25
CA LEU A 64 -13.64 -12.85 -7.56
C LEU A 64 -13.80 -13.25 -9.04
N GLN A 65 -14.98 -13.06 -9.63
CA GLN A 65 -15.22 -13.36 -11.04
C GLN A 65 -14.40 -12.47 -11.97
N THR A 66 -14.29 -11.17 -11.67
CA THR A 66 -13.39 -10.25 -12.39
C THR A 66 -11.92 -10.71 -12.31
N ASN A 67 -11.55 -11.44 -11.25
CA ASN A 67 -10.19 -11.91 -10.99
C ASN A 67 -10.04 -13.44 -11.12
N ARG A 68 -10.81 -14.09 -12.02
CA ARG A 68 -10.91 -15.56 -12.12
C ARG A 68 -9.57 -16.32 -12.24
N HIS A 69 -8.59 -15.72 -12.92
CA HIS A 69 -7.23 -16.27 -13.07
C HIS A 69 -6.49 -16.43 -11.72
N ILE A 70 -6.79 -15.57 -10.74
CA ILE A 70 -6.25 -15.63 -9.37
C ILE A 70 -7.11 -16.54 -8.52
N ALA A 71 -8.44 -16.45 -8.67
CA ALA A 71 -9.40 -17.25 -7.92
C ALA A 71 -9.21 -18.76 -8.13
N ALA A 72 -8.71 -19.18 -9.29
CA ALA A 72 -8.40 -20.58 -9.59
C ALA A 72 -7.34 -21.20 -8.65
N ASN A 73 -6.50 -20.38 -8.03
CA ASN A 73 -5.48 -20.82 -7.08
C ASN A 73 -5.88 -20.61 -5.61
N LEU A 74 -7.09 -20.09 -5.34
CA LEU A 74 -7.60 -19.89 -3.98
C LEU A 74 -8.31 -21.17 -3.51
N GLU A 75 -7.66 -21.93 -2.63
CA GLU A 75 -8.37 -22.98 -1.88
C GLU A 75 -9.30 -22.33 -0.87
N THR A 76 -10.58 -22.67 -0.89
CA THR A 76 -11.55 -22.16 0.11
C THR A 76 -12.30 -23.31 0.76
N SER A 77 -12.12 -23.48 2.07
CA SER A 77 -12.88 -24.40 2.92
C SER A 77 -14.06 -23.73 3.63
N VAL A 78 -14.22 -22.41 3.50
CA VAL A 78 -15.17 -21.62 4.27
C VAL A 78 -16.44 -21.34 3.47
N THR A 79 -17.57 -21.87 3.92
CA THR A 79 -18.87 -21.76 3.25
C THR A 79 -19.55 -20.40 3.48
N GLU A 80 -19.32 -19.77 4.65
CA GLU A 80 -19.91 -18.49 5.04
C GLU A 80 -18.88 -17.37 5.05
N GLN A 81 -19.08 -16.36 4.20
CA GLN A 81 -18.15 -15.24 4.01
C GLN A 81 -18.40 -14.11 5.01
N VAL A 82 -19.59 -14.04 5.61
CA VAL A 82 -19.91 -13.08 6.67
C VAL A 82 -19.64 -13.72 8.03
N THR A 83 -18.61 -13.26 8.71
CA THR A 83 -18.22 -13.83 10.01
C THR A 83 -19.13 -13.37 11.14
N GLY A 84 -19.18 -14.16 12.22
CA GLY A 84 -19.90 -13.76 13.43
C GLY A 84 -19.39 -12.44 14.02
N SER A 85 -18.07 -12.19 13.97
CA SER A 85 -17.49 -10.94 14.45
C SER A 85 -17.98 -9.72 13.67
N MET A 86 -18.16 -9.84 12.35
CA MET A 86 -18.72 -8.75 11.52
C MET A 86 -20.14 -8.41 11.96
N ILE A 87 -20.95 -9.43 12.27
CA ILE A 87 -22.33 -9.27 12.74
C ILE A 87 -22.37 -8.63 14.13
N GLU A 88 -21.50 -9.06 15.05
CA GLU A 88 -21.44 -8.49 16.41
C GLU A 88 -21.03 -7.02 16.40
N ILE A 89 -20.00 -6.66 15.61
CA ILE A 89 -19.61 -5.25 15.42
C ILE A 89 -20.77 -4.46 14.82
N ARG A 90 -21.45 -5.02 13.82
CA ARG A 90 -22.58 -4.36 13.16
C ARG A 90 -23.70 -4.07 14.15
N LYS A 91 -23.98 -4.93 15.13
CA LYS A 91 -25.04 -4.73 16.14
C LYS A 91 -24.75 -3.60 17.14
N LEU A 92 -23.50 -3.16 17.26
CA LEU A 92 -23.13 -2.11 18.20
C LEU A 92 -23.85 -0.78 17.88
N PRO A 93 -24.17 0.03 18.91
CA PRO A 93 -24.70 1.36 18.72
C PRO A 93 -23.67 2.26 18.01
N LEU A 94 -24.15 3.33 17.36
CA LEU A 94 -23.35 4.24 16.54
C LEU A 94 -22.02 4.64 17.19
N ASN A 95 -22.04 5.20 18.39
CA ASN A 95 -20.83 5.65 19.10
C ASN A 95 -19.82 4.51 19.32
N GLN A 96 -20.30 3.30 19.66
CA GLN A 96 -19.40 2.16 19.86
C GLN A 96 -18.82 1.65 18.54
N ARG A 97 -19.56 1.73 17.42
CA ARG A 97 -19.02 1.44 16.08
C ARG A 97 -17.98 2.46 15.65
N MET A 98 -18.23 3.75 15.89
CA MET A 98 -17.26 4.82 15.62
C MET A 98 -15.95 4.56 16.38
N ASP A 99 -16.02 4.35 17.70
CA ASP A 99 -14.85 4.05 18.51
C ASP A 99 -14.14 2.76 18.08
N TYR A 100 -14.89 1.76 17.65
CA TYR A 100 -14.33 0.51 17.15
C TYR A 100 -13.58 0.73 15.83
N TYR A 101 -14.17 1.49 14.90
CA TYR A 101 -13.55 1.82 13.62
C TYR A 101 -12.27 2.63 13.81
N VAL A 102 -12.30 3.67 14.64
CA VAL A 102 -11.13 4.50 14.92
C VAL A 102 -9.97 3.64 15.44
N ARG A 103 -10.20 2.88 16.51
CA ARG A 103 -9.14 2.09 17.17
C ARG A 103 -8.59 0.98 16.29
N ASN A 104 -9.45 0.26 15.58
CA ASN A 104 -9.05 -0.97 14.88
C ASN A 104 -8.71 -0.73 13.41
N ARG A 105 -9.22 0.33 12.80
CA ARG A 105 -9.01 0.63 11.38
C ARG A 105 -8.17 1.87 11.20
N ILE A 106 -8.57 3.01 11.76
CA ILE A 106 -7.90 4.28 11.51
C ILE A 106 -6.53 4.34 12.18
N ASP A 107 -6.45 4.10 13.49
CA ASP A 107 -5.20 4.21 14.26
C ASP A 107 -4.13 3.26 13.71
N ASN A 108 -4.52 2.03 13.37
CA ASN A 108 -3.65 1.05 12.74
C ASN A 108 -3.10 1.57 11.40
N GLN A 109 -3.98 2.14 10.57
CA GLN A 109 -3.62 2.62 9.25
C GLN A 109 -2.74 3.88 9.32
N GLN A 110 -3.04 4.81 10.24
CA GLN A 110 -2.24 6.00 10.49
C GLN A 110 -0.85 5.63 11.00
N ALA A 111 -0.75 4.75 12.01
CA ALA A 111 0.53 4.27 12.52
C ALA A 111 1.36 3.58 11.43
N TRP A 112 0.71 2.79 10.57
CA TRP A 112 1.38 2.16 9.42
C TRP A 112 1.93 3.20 8.44
N TYR A 113 1.14 4.21 8.06
CA TYR A 113 1.57 5.27 7.15
C TYR A 113 2.70 6.13 7.74
N SER A 114 2.61 6.54 9.01
CA SER A 114 3.68 7.29 9.69
C SER A 114 4.98 6.48 9.78
N LYS A 115 4.90 5.19 10.12
CA LYS A 115 6.07 4.29 10.14
C LYS A 115 6.65 4.10 8.74
N LYS A 116 5.81 3.99 7.72
CA LYS A 116 6.26 3.82 6.34
C LYS A 116 6.91 5.08 5.78
N SER A 117 6.39 6.25 6.13
CA SER A 117 6.96 7.55 5.77
C SER A 117 8.34 7.76 6.41
N THR A 118 8.46 7.51 7.72
CA THR A 118 9.75 7.61 8.44
C THR A 118 10.79 6.61 7.91
N ALA A 119 10.40 5.36 7.66
CA ALA A 119 11.29 4.37 7.05
C ALA A 119 11.74 4.77 5.63
N SER A 120 10.83 5.35 4.83
CA SER A 120 11.16 5.85 3.49
C SER A 120 12.10 7.05 3.55
N LYS A 121 11.91 7.97 4.51
CA LYS A 121 12.82 9.09 4.77
C LYS A 121 14.21 8.60 5.14
N ALA A 122 14.30 7.64 6.07
CA ALA A 122 15.57 7.06 6.48
C ALA A 122 16.29 6.36 5.32
N ALA A 123 15.56 5.59 4.50
CA ALA A 123 16.10 4.95 3.31
C ALA A 123 16.59 5.97 2.28
N LEU A 124 15.84 7.06 2.05
CA LEU A 124 16.25 8.14 1.16
C LEU A 124 17.58 8.75 1.65
N SER A 125 17.65 9.16 2.92
CA SER A 125 18.86 9.74 3.50
C SER A 125 20.04 8.78 3.39
N PHE A 126 19.84 7.51 3.71
CA PHE A 126 20.88 6.49 3.60
C PHE A 126 21.40 6.36 2.16
N TRP A 127 20.52 6.21 1.17
CA TRP A 127 20.93 6.02 -0.21
C TRP A 127 21.56 7.27 -0.83
N VAL A 128 21.11 8.46 -0.45
CA VAL A 128 21.74 9.72 -0.87
C VAL A 128 23.16 9.80 -0.31
N VAL A 129 23.35 9.58 0.99
CA VAL A 129 24.68 9.61 1.63
C VAL A 129 25.59 8.53 1.05
N ALA A 130 25.11 7.29 0.92
CA ALA A 130 25.87 6.19 0.34
C ALA A 130 26.32 6.50 -1.10
N THR A 131 25.45 7.09 -1.91
CA THR A 131 25.78 7.47 -3.28
C THR A 131 26.82 8.61 -3.33
N ILE A 132 26.70 9.61 -2.46
CA ILE A 132 27.70 10.69 -2.35
C ILE A 132 29.06 10.13 -1.94
N VAL A 133 29.11 9.23 -0.94
CA VAL A 133 30.35 8.60 -0.49
C VAL A 133 30.98 7.79 -1.62
N LEU A 134 30.19 6.99 -2.36
CA LEU A 134 30.68 6.24 -3.51
C LEU A 134 31.23 7.18 -4.61
N TYR A 135 30.58 8.32 -4.86
CA TYR A 135 31.08 9.34 -5.78
C TYR A 135 32.43 9.91 -5.35
N ILE A 136 32.59 10.22 -4.05
CA ILE A 136 33.85 10.74 -3.51
C ILE A 136 34.96 9.70 -3.66
N ILE A 137 34.69 8.42 -3.35
CA ILE A 137 35.66 7.33 -3.50
C ILE A 137 36.05 7.17 -4.98
N ALA A 138 35.08 7.19 -5.89
CA ALA A 138 35.35 7.13 -7.32
C ALA A 138 36.20 8.33 -7.80
N ALA A 139 35.92 9.54 -7.33
CA ALA A 139 36.70 10.73 -7.67
C ALA A 139 38.15 10.66 -7.14
N ILE A 140 38.37 10.10 -5.94
CA ILE A 140 39.71 9.87 -5.39
C ILE A 140 40.44 8.81 -6.24
N ALA A 141 39.78 7.70 -6.56
CA ALA A 141 40.36 6.65 -7.41
C ALA A 141 40.78 7.19 -8.79
N LEU A 142 39.96 8.06 -9.39
CA LEU A 142 40.28 8.71 -10.66
C LEU A 142 41.56 9.58 -10.59
N ASN A 143 41.80 10.24 -9.45
CA ASN A 143 42.96 11.13 -9.26
C ASN A 143 44.12 10.44 -8.50
N ALA A 144 44.09 9.12 -8.35
CA ALA A 144 45.03 8.39 -7.48
C ALA A 144 46.50 8.45 -7.96
N GLU A 145 46.74 8.63 -9.26
CA GLU A 145 48.09 8.85 -9.80
C GLU A 145 48.75 10.11 -9.22
N GLN A 146 48.02 11.21 -9.09
CA GLN A 146 48.53 12.47 -8.53
C GLN A 146 48.81 12.36 -7.02
N LEU A 147 48.16 11.40 -6.36
CA LEU A 147 48.32 11.08 -4.94
C LEU A 147 49.44 10.05 -4.68
N GLY A 148 50.16 9.61 -5.72
CA GLY A 148 51.24 8.63 -5.60
C GLY A 148 50.76 7.18 -5.48
N LEU A 149 49.51 6.88 -5.84
CA LEU A 149 48.89 5.55 -5.77
C LEU A 149 48.40 5.07 -7.16
N PRO A 150 49.31 4.84 -8.13
CA PRO A 150 48.94 4.55 -9.53
C PRO A 150 48.18 3.23 -9.71
N SER A 151 48.27 2.27 -8.78
CA SER A 151 47.49 1.03 -8.85
C SER A 151 46.00 1.20 -8.50
N ALA A 152 45.65 2.28 -7.79
CA ALA A 152 44.28 2.53 -7.35
C ALA A 152 43.39 3.15 -8.46
N THR A 153 43.97 3.68 -9.55
CA THR A 153 43.21 4.17 -10.71
C THR A 153 42.44 3.05 -11.41
N LEU A 154 42.97 1.82 -11.41
CA LEU A 154 42.31 0.63 -11.95
C LEU A 154 40.98 0.30 -11.26
N ALA A 155 40.76 0.81 -10.03
CA ALA A 155 39.50 0.61 -9.31
C ALA A 155 38.38 1.56 -9.77
N PHE A 156 38.69 2.61 -10.55
CA PHE A 156 37.70 3.60 -10.98
C PHE A 156 36.57 3.00 -11.84
N ASP A 157 36.92 2.21 -12.85
CA ASP A 157 35.96 1.62 -13.79
C ASP A 157 34.88 0.76 -13.11
N PRO A 158 35.20 -0.19 -12.20
CA PRO A 158 34.15 -0.90 -11.46
C PRO A 158 33.42 -0.01 -10.45
N LEU A 159 34.07 0.99 -9.85
CA LEU A 159 33.43 1.91 -8.90
C LEU A 159 32.36 2.77 -9.57
N ILE A 160 32.61 3.29 -10.76
CA ILE A 160 31.63 4.14 -11.46
C ILE A 160 30.38 3.33 -11.90
N VAL A 161 30.54 2.04 -12.20
CA VAL A 161 29.42 1.12 -12.46
C VAL A 161 28.57 0.93 -11.18
N ILE A 162 29.21 0.81 -10.01
CA ILE A 162 28.50 0.73 -8.73
C ILE A 162 27.75 2.04 -8.43
N VAL A 163 28.40 3.19 -8.64
CA VAL A 163 27.80 4.52 -8.45
C VAL A 163 26.55 4.69 -9.33
N THR A 164 26.67 4.41 -10.63
CA THR A 164 25.56 4.52 -11.58
C THR A 164 24.42 3.54 -11.26
N SER A 165 24.74 2.33 -10.80
CA SER A 165 23.75 1.37 -10.33
C SER A 165 23.02 1.83 -9.07
N ALA A 166 23.74 2.39 -8.09
CA ALA A 166 23.18 2.94 -6.86
C ALA A 166 22.28 4.16 -7.15
N LEU A 167 22.70 5.04 -8.06
CA LEU A 167 21.88 6.13 -8.56
C LEU A 167 20.60 5.64 -9.24
N GLY A 168 20.72 4.65 -10.13
CA GLY A 168 19.57 4.03 -10.79
C GLY A 168 18.59 3.43 -9.77
N TRP A 169 19.11 2.80 -8.72
CA TRP A 169 18.29 2.28 -7.62
C TRP A 169 17.56 3.39 -6.85
N LEU A 170 18.27 4.48 -6.52
CA LEU A 170 17.70 5.65 -5.84
C LEU A 170 16.56 6.28 -6.66
N GLN A 171 16.78 6.46 -7.97
CA GLN A 171 15.77 6.97 -8.90
C GLN A 171 14.60 6.00 -9.07
N MET A 172 14.85 4.69 -9.12
CA MET A 172 13.80 3.69 -9.27
C MET A 172 12.92 3.58 -8.01
N LYS A 173 13.50 3.67 -6.81
CA LYS A 173 12.75 3.51 -5.56
C LYS A 173 11.94 4.74 -5.14
N ARG A 174 12.28 5.94 -5.62
CA ARG A 174 11.55 7.20 -5.40
C ARG A 174 11.10 7.39 -3.95
N HIS A 175 12.00 7.13 -3.00
CA HIS A 175 11.69 7.17 -1.56
C HIS A 175 11.14 8.52 -1.09
N GLY A 176 11.52 9.63 -1.74
CA GLY A 176 10.97 10.96 -1.47
C GLY A 176 9.49 11.10 -1.84
N GLU A 177 9.09 10.63 -3.02
CA GLU A 177 7.68 10.63 -3.45
C GLU A 177 6.81 9.74 -2.56
N LEU A 178 7.33 8.57 -2.16
CA LEU A 178 6.65 7.66 -1.25
C LEU A 178 6.43 8.31 0.12
N MET A 179 7.47 8.93 0.68
CA MET A 179 7.39 9.66 1.95
C MET A 179 6.31 10.76 1.90
N ALA A 180 6.29 11.58 0.84
CA ALA A 180 5.33 12.66 0.69
C ALA A 180 3.89 12.13 0.60
N SER A 181 3.66 11.08 -0.21
CA SER A 181 2.35 10.42 -0.36
C SER A 181 1.84 9.89 0.98
N TYR A 182 2.67 9.15 1.73
CA TYR A 182 2.26 8.60 3.02
C TYR A 182 2.01 9.67 4.08
N ASN A 183 2.79 10.76 4.06
CA ASN A 183 2.58 11.87 4.99
C ASN A 183 1.26 12.61 4.68
N LEU A 184 0.97 12.85 3.40
CA LEU A 184 -0.29 13.46 2.97
C LEU A 184 -1.49 12.62 3.42
N THR A 185 -1.48 11.31 3.12
CA THR A 185 -2.58 10.42 3.52
C THR A 185 -2.73 10.36 5.04
N ALA A 186 -1.64 10.32 5.81
CA ALA A 186 -1.72 10.38 7.27
C ALA A 186 -2.36 11.67 7.79
N HIS A 187 -2.12 12.80 7.11
CA HIS A 187 -2.72 14.09 7.44
C HIS A 187 -4.20 14.18 7.05
N GLU A 188 -4.55 13.71 5.84
CA GLU A 188 -5.95 13.62 5.38
C GLU A 188 -6.81 12.79 6.35
N ILE A 189 -6.28 11.66 6.82
CA ILE A 189 -6.92 10.83 7.85
C ILE A 189 -7.12 11.61 9.15
N GLY A 190 -6.11 12.38 9.57
CA GLY A 190 -6.20 13.21 10.77
C GLY A 190 -7.29 14.28 10.68
N ILE A 191 -7.52 14.84 9.50
CA ILE A 191 -8.60 15.80 9.24
C ILE A 191 -9.96 15.09 9.36
N LEU A 192 -10.14 13.94 8.70
CA LEU A 192 -11.37 13.15 8.77
C LEU A 192 -11.71 12.72 10.21
N LEU A 193 -10.69 12.45 11.03
CA LEU A 193 -10.89 12.17 12.46
C LEU A 193 -11.37 13.39 13.24
N GLY A 194 -10.97 14.61 12.85
CA GLY A 194 -11.44 15.85 13.48
C GLY A 194 -12.93 16.05 13.31
N ASP A 195 -13.51 15.52 12.24
CA ASP A 195 -14.94 15.62 11.94
C ASP A 195 -15.80 14.57 12.68
N LEU A 196 -15.20 13.57 13.33
CA LEU A 196 -15.93 12.52 14.04
C LEU A 196 -16.81 13.04 15.17
N GLU A 197 -16.39 14.10 15.88
CA GLU A 197 -17.18 14.68 16.97
C GLU A 197 -18.48 15.34 16.46
N ALA A 198 -18.53 15.70 15.17
CA ALA A 198 -19.70 16.28 14.54
C ALA A 198 -20.73 15.23 14.08
N VAL A 199 -20.31 13.97 13.92
CA VAL A 199 -21.15 12.87 13.44
C VAL A 199 -22.16 12.47 14.52
N LYS A 200 -23.45 12.59 14.21
CA LYS A 200 -24.55 12.26 15.12
C LYS A 200 -25.54 11.26 14.55
N THR A 201 -25.47 10.99 13.25
CA THR A 201 -26.40 10.12 12.53
C THR A 201 -25.69 8.97 11.83
N GLU A 202 -26.44 7.92 11.50
CA GLU A 202 -25.92 6.77 10.73
C GLU A 202 -25.48 7.18 9.32
N ASP A 203 -26.17 8.14 8.70
CA ASP A 203 -25.87 8.61 7.34
C ASP A 203 -24.55 9.38 7.30
N GLU A 204 -24.34 10.33 8.23
CA GLU A 204 -23.07 11.04 8.38
C GLU A 204 -21.92 10.09 8.67
N PHE A 205 -22.16 9.05 9.48
CA PHE A 205 -21.14 8.02 9.73
C PHE A 205 -20.86 7.18 8.50
N SER A 206 -21.88 6.79 7.74
CA SER A 206 -21.73 6.09 6.47
C SER A 206 -20.87 6.88 5.47
N ASP A 207 -21.10 8.19 5.35
CA ASP A 207 -20.32 9.06 4.49
C ASP A 207 -18.85 9.14 4.92
N LEU A 208 -18.61 9.32 6.22
CA LEU A 208 -17.26 9.33 6.79
C LEU A 208 -16.52 8.01 6.53
N ILE A 209 -17.17 6.86 6.73
CA ILE A 209 -16.58 5.54 6.43
C ILE A 209 -16.26 5.41 4.94
N ASN A 210 -17.16 5.87 4.08
CA ASN A 210 -16.94 5.80 2.64
C ASN A 210 -15.78 6.67 2.18
N GLU A 211 -15.66 7.87 2.73
CA GLU A 211 -14.56 8.79 2.44
C GLU A 211 -13.22 8.26 2.95
N ALA A 212 -13.18 7.77 4.20
CA ALA A 212 -11.98 7.16 4.78
C ALA A 212 -11.50 5.95 3.97
N GLU A 213 -12.39 5.01 3.66
CA GLU A 213 -12.02 3.83 2.86
C GLU A 213 -11.67 4.18 1.40
N LEU A 214 -12.29 5.23 0.83
CA LEU A 214 -11.91 5.74 -0.48
C LEU A 214 -10.50 6.34 -0.44
N ALA A 215 -10.15 7.11 0.60
CA ALA A 215 -8.81 7.67 0.76
C ALA A 215 -7.75 6.56 0.83
N PHE A 216 -8.01 5.47 1.57
CA PHE A 216 -7.12 4.31 1.61
C PHE A 216 -6.97 3.64 0.24
N SER A 217 -8.07 3.46 -0.48
CA SER A 217 -8.06 2.87 -1.82
C SER A 217 -7.35 3.76 -2.86
N ARG A 218 -7.51 5.09 -2.77
CA ARG A 218 -6.85 6.07 -3.64
C ARG A 218 -5.34 6.01 -3.49
N GLU A 219 -4.79 5.94 -2.28
CA GLU A 219 -3.34 5.82 -2.07
C GLU A 219 -2.79 4.58 -2.78
N HIS A 220 -3.45 3.44 -2.63
CA HIS A 220 -3.07 2.20 -3.29
C HIS A 220 -3.15 2.31 -4.82
N THR A 221 -4.19 2.94 -5.36
CA THR A 221 -4.37 3.10 -6.81
C THR A 221 -3.37 4.10 -7.41
N GLN A 222 -3.11 5.22 -6.73
CA GLN A 222 -2.09 6.19 -7.14
C GLN A 222 -0.69 5.59 -7.14
N TRP A 223 -0.40 4.67 -6.23
CA TRP A 223 0.86 3.93 -6.26
C TRP A 223 0.97 3.04 -7.51
N VAL A 224 -0.11 2.40 -7.94
CA VAL A 224 -0.14 1.60 -9.18
C VAL A 224 0.05 2.49 -10.42
N ALA A 225 -0.73 3.57 -10.53
CA ALA A 225 -0.66 4.49 -11.67
C ALA A 225 0.73 5.11 -11.85
N ARG A 226 1.43 5.45 -10.75
CA ARG A 226 2.81 5.97 -10.78
C ARG A 226 3.82 4.99 -11.35
N ARG A 227 3.58 3.70 -11.18
CA ARG A 227 4.46 2.65 -11.69
C ARG A 227 4.20 2.39 -13.17
N ASP A 228 2.94 2.38 -13.58
CA ASP A 228 2.53 2.08 -14.97
C ASP A 228 2.75 3.27 -15.93
N ALA A 229 2.96 4.49 -15.41
CA ALA A 229 3.32 5.68 -16.19
C ALA A 229 4.79 5.73 -16.65
N ASN A 230 5.61 4.71 -16.36
CA ASN A 230 6.96 4.52 -16.89
C ASN A 230 7.07 3.18 -17.63
#